data_AF-A0A3D2F8H4-F1
#
_entry.id   AF-A0A3D2F8H4-F1
#
_cell.length_a   1.000
_cell.length_b   1.000
_cell.length_c   1.000
_cell.angle_alpha   90.00
_cell.angle_beta   90.00
_cell.angle_gamma   90.00
#
_symmetry.space_group_name_H-M   'P 1'
#
loop_
_entity.id
_entity.type
_entity.pdbx_description
1 polymer ?
#
loop_
_entity_poly.entity_id
_entity_poly.type
_entity_poly.pdbx_seq_one_letter_code
_entity_poly.pdbx_strand_id
1 'polypeptide(L)'
;KETVETRKLSRAAIETLAIIAYHQPVTRAEIEEIRGVSVSRGTVDQLLEMEWIRFGRRKMTPGRPVTFVVTQNFLGHFGLETARDLPGLKELRSAGLLENRPPPGTVPGPGDMDDEDDTNEGQSELFED
;
A
#
# COMPACT_ATOMS: atom_id res chain seq x y z
N LYS A 1 -34.96 -17.40 1.35
CA LYS A 1 -33.52 -17.39 1.70
C LYS A 1 -32.82 -16.64 0.59
N GLU A 2 -32.64 -15.34 0.75
CA GLU A 2 -31.85 -14.54 -0.18
C GLU A 2 -30.39 -14.91 0.03
N THR A 3 -29.75 -15.47 -0.99
CA THR A 3 -28.32 -15.72 -0.95
C THR A 3 -27.67 -14.39 -1.29
N VAL A 4 -27.17 -13.69 -0.28
CA VAL A 4 -26.36 -12.49 -0.49
C VAL A 4 -25.09 -12.97 -1.20
N GLU A 5 -25.06 -12.85 -2.53
CA GLU A 5 -23.85 -13.09 -3.30
C GLU A 5 -22.82 -12.03 -2.89
N THR A 6 -21.95 -12.39 -1.95
CA THR A 6 -20.78 -11.59 -1.60
C THR A 6 -19.82 -11.57 -2.78
N ARG A 7 -19.97 -10.61 -3.68
CA ARG A 7 -19.03 -10.38 -4.78
C ARG A 7 -17.67 -10.02 -4.18
N LYS A 8 -16.68 -10.90 -4.37
CA LYS A 8 -15.31 -10.66 -3.92
C LYS A 8 -14.77 -9.40 -4.59
N LEU A 9 -14.06 -8.58 -3.81
CA LEU A 9 -13.37 -7.42 -4.34
C LEU A 9 -12.30 -7.84 -5.35
N SER A 10 -12.20 -7.07 -6.43
CA SER A 10 -11.10 -7.24 -7.37
C SER A 10 -9.77 -6.88 -6.69
N ARG A 11 -8.66 -7.39 -7.21
CA ARG A 11 -7.33 -7.05 -6.71
C ARG A 11 -7.10 -5.54 -6.69
N ALA A 12 -7.50 -4.82 -7.73
CA ALA A 12 -7.36 -3.37 -7.81
C ALA A 12 -8.18 -2.64 -6.73
N ALA A 13 -9.37 -3.14 -6.39
CA ALA A 13 -10.19 -2.60 -5.31
C ALA A 13 -9.54 -2.84 -3.93
N ILE A 14 -8.98 -4.04 -3.71
CA ILE A 14 -8.25 -4.38 -2.48
C ILE A 14 -7.00 -3.49 -2.31
N GLU A 15 -6.20 -3.32 -3.36
CA GLU A 15 -5.03 -2.43 -3.35
C GLU A 15 -5.43 -0.98 -3.04
N THR A 16 -6.49 -0.49 -3.69
CA THR A 16 -7.00 0.87 -3.46
C THR A 16 -7.47 1.06 -2.01
N LEU A 17 -8.22 0.09 -1.49
CA LEU A 17 -8.69 0.08 -0.12
C LEU A 17 -7.54 0.06 0.88
N ALA A 18 -6.52 -0.77 0.65
CA ALA A 18 -5.34 -0.85 1.50
C ALA A 18 -4.63 0.51 1.57
N ILE A 19 -4.45 1.18 0.43
CA ILE A 19 -3.84 2.51 0.41
C ILE A 19 -4.67 3.51 1.23
N ILE A 20 -6.00 3.49 1.10
CA ILE A 20 -6.87 4.36 1.90
C ILE A 20 -6.72 4.04 3.40
N ALA A 21 -6.71 2.77 3.78
CA ALA A 21 -6.58 2.36 5.19
C ALA A 21 -5.27 2.85 5.83
N TYR A 22 -4.14 2.69 5.13
CA TYR A 22 -2.82 3.02 5.66
C TYR A 22 -2.39 4.49 5.45
N HIS A 23 -2.96 5.21 4.48
CA HIS A 23 -2.56 6.59 4.14
C HIS A 23 -3.65 7.64 4.36
N GLN A 24 -4.80 7.29 4.92
CA GLN A 24 -5.84 8.27 5.20
C GLN A 24 -5.37 9.43 6.12
N PRO A 25 -5.88 10.67 5.92
CA PRO A 25 -6.79 11.07 4.84
C PRO A 25 -6.06 11.23 3.50
N VAL A 26 -6.50 10.50 2.46
CA VAL A 26 -5.80 10.44 1.16
C VAL A 26 -6.71 10.86 0.00
N THR A 27 -6.17 11.59 -0.97
CA THR A 27 -6.89 12.01 -2.19
C THR A 27 -6.79 10.96 -3.28
N ARG A 28 -7.68 11.04 -4.29
CA ARG A 28 -7.59 10.15 -5.46
C ARG A 28 -6.24 10.24 -6.18
N ALA A 29 -5.69 11.44 -6.32
CA ALA A 29 -4.40 11.64 -6.99
C ALA A 29 -3.26 10.92 -6.24
N GLU A 30 -3.23 11.03 -4.91
CA GLU A 30 -2.24 10.34 -4.08
C GLU A 30 -2.40 8.81 -4.13
N ILE A 31 -3.64 8.32 -4.21
CA ILE A 31 -3.87 6.87 -4.43
C ILE A 31 -3.27 6.43 -5.77
N GLU A 32 -3.53 7.17 -6.84
CA GLU A 32 -3.01 6.86 -8.18
C GLU A 32 -1.47 6.94 -8.22
N GLU A 33 -0.89 7.91 -7.54
CA GLU A 33 0.56 8.06 -7.37
C GLU A 33 1.19 6.84 -6.66
N ILE A 34 0.61 6.42 -5.52
CA ILE A 34 1.10 5.26 -4.78
C ILE A 34 0.93 3.96 -5.58
N ARG A 35 -0.17 3.81 -6.34
CA ARG A 35 -0.40 2.64 -7.19
C ARG A 35 0.45 2.61 -8.46
N GLY A 36 0.98 3.75 -8.89
CA GLY A 36 1.65 3.93 -10.18
C GLY A 36 0.72 3.78 -11.40
N VAL A 37 -0.59 3.66 -11.20
CA VAL A 37 -1.60 3.52 -12.25
C VAL A 37 -2.91 4.23 -11.87
N SER A 38 -3.65 4.67 -12.88
CA SER A 38 -4.94 5.32 -12.67
C SER A 38 -5.94 4.39 -11.97
N VAL A 39 -6.77 4.96 -11.11
CA VAL A 39 -7.85 4.25 -10.42
C VAL A 39 -9.11 4.41 -11.26
N SER A 40 -9.78 3.30 -11.58
CA SER A 40 -11.04 3.39 -12.30
C SER A 40 -12.09 4.10 -11.44
N ARG A 41 -12.95 4.94 -12.05
CA ARG A 41 -14.00 5.67 -11.30
C ARG A 41 -14.88 4.71 -10.49
N GLY A 42 -15.25 3.57 -11.08
CA GLY A 42 -16.08 2.56 -10.44
C GLY A 42 -15.44 1.88 -9.22
N THR A 43 -14.11 1.86 -9.10
CA THR A 43 -13.45 1.23 -7.95
C THR A 43 -13.71 2.01 -6.66
N VAL A 44 -13.57 3.33 -6.68
CA VAL A 44 -13.83 4.17 -5.50
C VAL A 44 -15.32 4.19 -5.19
N ASP A 45 -16.16 4.31 -6.24
CA ASP A 45 -17.62 4.30 -6.09
C ASP A 45 -18.11 2.98 -5.44
N GLN A 46 -17.56 1.84 -5.85
CA GLN A 46 -17.86 0.54 -5.25
C GLN A 46 -17.49 0.51 -3.75
N LEU A 47 -16.29 0.99 -3.39
CA LEU A 47 -15.85 1.03 -1.99
C LEU A 47 -16.72 1.95 -1.12
N LEU A 48 -17.23 3.04 -1.69
CA LEU A 48 -18.19 3.94 -1.05
C LEU A 48 -19.56 3.26 -0.87
N GLU A 49 -20.06 2.57 -1.90
CA GLU A 49 -21.36 1.88 -1.89
C GLU A 49 -21.41 0.74 -0.85
N MET A 50 -20.32 0.01 -0.67
CA MET A 50 -20.22 -1.01 0.39
C MET A 50 -20.01 -0.40 1.79
N GLU A 51 -19.88 0.92 1.88
CA GLU A 51 -19.57 1.65 3.12
C GLU A 51 -18.24 1.25 3.76
N TRP A 52 -17.25 0.80 2.97
CA TRP A 52 -15.91 0.49 3.50
C TRP A 52 -15.05 1.76 3.63
N ILE A 53 -15.31 2.74 2.77
CA ILE A 53 -14.72 4.07 2.84
C ILE A 53 -15.80 5.15 2.84
N ARG A 54 -15.42 6.36 3.22
CA ARG A 54 -16.26 7.57 3.15
C ARG A 54 -15.41 8.78 2.82
N PHE A 55 -16.07 9.89 2.48
CA PHE A 55 -15.40 11.17 2.31
C PHE A 55 -14.82 11.66 3.65
N GLY A 56 -13.54 12.05 3.60
CA GLY A 56 -12.83 12.75 4.66
C GLY A 56 -12.91 14.27 4.51
N ARG A 57 -12.01 14.98 5.19
CA ARG A 57 -11.89 16.44 5.06
C ARG A 57 -11.23 16.80 3.74
N ARG A 58 -11.65 17.90 3.10
CA ARG A 58 -10.92 18.43 1.94
C ARG A 58 -9.52 18.89 2.35
N LYS A 59 -8.53 18.63 1.50
CA LYS A 59 -7.14 19.03 1.74
C LYS A 59 -7.00 20.55 1.57
N MET A 60 -6.17 21.20 2.40
CA MET A 60 -5.90 22.65 2.33
C MET A 60 -4.81 22.97 1.29
N THR A 61 -4.93 22.39 0.10
CA THR A 61 -4.03 22.61 -1.05
C THR A 61 -4.83 23.21 -2.21
N PRO A 62 -4.17 23.76 -3.26
CA PRO A 62 -4.87 24.25 -4.45
C PRO A 62 -5.85 23.22 -5.02
N GLY A 63 -7.05 23.68 -5.40
CA GLY A 63 -8.14 22.81 -5.86
C GLY A 63 -8.95 22.12 -4.75
N ARG A 64 -8.48 22.16 -3.49
CA ARG A 64 -9.15 21.58 -2.31
C ARG A 64 -9.75 20.19 -2.56
N PRO A 65 -8.92 19.22 -3.00
CA PRO A 65 -9.41 17.89 -3.36
C PRO A 65 -10.05 17.19 -2.16
N VAL A 66 -11.03 16.34 -2.46
CA VAL A 66 -11.66 15.47 -1.46
C VAL A 66 -10.69 14.36 -1.06
N THR A 67 -10.74 13.98 0.22
CA THR A 67 -9.98 12.83 0.74
C THR A 67 -10.92 11.68 1.07
N PHE A 68 -10.36 10.50 1.22
CA PHE A 68 -11.03 9.28 1.62
C PHE A 68 -10.47 8.78 2.95
N VAL A 69 -11.35 8.20 3.76
CA VAL A 69 -11.05 7.58 5.05
C VAL A 69 -11.85 6.28 5.18
N VAL A 70 -11.36 5.32 5.94
CA VAL A 70 -12.12 4.10 6.25
C VAL A 70 -13.27 4.39 7.23
N THR A 71 -14.26 3.51 7.24
CA THR A 71 -15.45 3.62 8.10
C THR A 71 -15.37 2.68 9.30
N GLN A 72 -16.33 2.78 10.23
CA GLN A 72 -16.47 1.77 11.28
C GLN A 72 -16.89 0.40 10.74
N ASN A 73 -17.58 0.32 9.59
CA ASN A 73 -17.94 -0.95 8.99
C ASN A 73 -16.67 -1.72 8.57
N PHE A 74 -15.71 -1.01 7.96
CA PHE A 74 -14.38 -1.57 7.67
C PHE A 74 -13.69 -2.05 8.96
N LEU A 75 -13.59 -1.19 9.97
CA LEU A 75 -12.89 -1.55 11.22
C LEU A 75 -13.54 -2.75 11.92
N GLY A 76 -14.88 -2.76 12.01
CA GLY A 76 -15.64 -3.87 12.57
C GLY A 76 -15.46 -5.18 11.80
N HIS A 77 -15.36 -5.12 10.47
CA HIS A 77 -15.08 -6.30 9.64
C HIS A 77 -13.68 -6.89 9.93
N PHE A 78 -12.70 -6.06 10.25
CA PHE A 78 -11.33 -6.51 10.60
C PHE A 78 -11.09 -6.69 12.10
N GLY A 79 -12.11 -6.48 12.94
CA GLY A 79 -11.97 -6.59 14.39
C GLY A 79 -11.07 -5.51 15.01
N LEU A 80 -11.01 -4.33 14.39
CA LEU A 80 -10.21 -3.20 14.84
C LEU A 80 -11.10 -2.17 15.54
N GLU A 81 -10.60 -1.49 16.57
CA GLU A 81 -11.33 -0.40 17.22
C GLU A 81 -11.08 0.93 16.48
N THR A 82 -9.83 1.12 16.06
CA THR A 82 -9.34 2.33 15.40
C THR A 82 -8.44 1.98 14.23
N ALA A 83 -8.28 2.94 13.30
CA ALA A 83 -7.34 2.75 12.19
C ALA A 83 -5.85 2.72 12.62
N ARG A 84 -5.54 3.08 13.86
CA ARG A 84 -4.17 2.96 14.41
C ARG A 84 -3.82 1.52 14.76
N ASP A 85 -4.83 0.67 14.90
CA ASP A 85 -4.67 -0.75 15.21
C ASP A 85 -4.36 -1.57 13.95
N LEU A 86 -4.27 -0.93 12.78
CA LEU A 86 -3.80 -1.56 11.57
C LEU A 86 -2.36 -2.03 11.75
N PRO A 87 -2.04 -3.27 11.36
CA PRO A 87 -0.72 -3.84 11.61
C PRO A 87 0.36 -3.05 10.88
N GLY A 88 1.41 -2.68 11.60
CA GLY A 88 2.54 -1.94 11.05
C GLY A 88 3.40 -2.81 10.12
N LEU A 89 4.26 -2.16 9.33
CA LEU A 89 5.18 -2.85 8.41
C LEU A 89 6.07 -3.90 9.12
N LYS A 90 6.47 -3.62 10.37
CA LYS A 90 7.29 -4.52 11.19
C LYS A 90 6.51 -5.78 11.58
N GLU A 91 5.26 -5.62 11.98
CA GLU A 91 4.39 -6.72 12.42
C GLU A 91 4.03 -7.63 11.25
N LEU A 92 3.72 -7.02 10.11
CA LEU A 92 3.46 -7.73 8.86
C LEU A 92 4.69 -8.54 8.38
N ARG A 93 5.90 -8.00 8.55
CA ARG A 93 7.15 -8.76 8.28
C ARG A 93 7.36 -9.90 9.27
N SER A 94 7.20 -9.66 10.57
CA SER A 94 7.36 -10.73 11.57
C SER A 94 6.32 -11.85 11.44
N ALA A 95 5.14 -11.55 10.89
CA ALA A 95 4.10 -12.52 10.59
C ALA A 95 4.36 -13.32 9.30
N GLY A 96 5.47 -13.07 8.58
CA GLY A 96 5.75 -13.69 7.28
C GLY A 96 4.78 -13.28 6.16
N LEU A 97 4.01 -12.20 6.36
CA LEU A 97 3.04 -11.70 5.38
C LEU A 97 3.70 -10.75 4.36
N LEU A 98 4.82 -10.16 4.73
CA LEU A 98 5.64 -9.29 3.88
C LEU A 98 7.07 -9.85 3.75
N GLU A 99 7.22 -11.03 3.15
CA GLU A 99 8.52 -11.38 2.60
C GLU A 99 8.76 -10.55 1.33
N ASN A 100 9.95 -9.94 1.22
CA ASN A 100 10.48 -9.52 -0.07
C ASN A 100 10.82 -10.79 -0.86
N ARG A 101 9.79 -11.50 -1.34
CA ARG A 101 10.00 -12.62 -2.25
C ARG A 101 10.55 -12.00 -3.53
N PRO A 102 11.82 -12.27 -3.88
CA PRO A 102 12.36 -11.78 -5.13
C PRO A 102 11.43 -12.26 -6.26
N PRO A 103 11.12 -11.41 -7.27
CA PRO A 103 10.20 -11.79 -8.33
C PRO A 103 10.58 -13.15 -8.90
N PRO A 104 9.61 -14.03 -9.19
CA PRO A 104 9.90 -15.37 -9.71
C PRO A 104 10.80 -15.22 -10.96
N GLY A 105 12.05 -15.66 -10.84
CA GLY A 105 13.10 -15.46 -11.85
C GLY A 105 14.37 -14.74 -11.35
N THR A 106 14.43 -14.27 -10.11
CA THR A 106 15.61 -13.57 -9.54
C THR A 106 16.29 -14.34 -8.40
N VAL A 107 16.11 -15.66 -8.33
CA VAL A 107 17.00 -16.51 -7.52
C VAL A 107 18.37 -16.53 -8.22
N PRO A 108 19.45 -16.01 -7.61
CA PRO A 108 20.79 -16.28 -8.11
C PRO A 108 20.96 -17.79 -8.16
N GLY A 109 21.39 -18.32 -9.30
CA GLY A 109 21.74 -19.72 -9.39
C GLY A 109 22.88 -20.02 -8.40
N PRO A 110 23.07 -21.28 -7.98
CA PRO A 110 24.20 -21.66 -7.12
C PRO A 110 25.59 -21.50 -7.79
N GLY A 111 25.71 -20.70 -8.85
CA GLY A 111 26.93 -20.41 -9.60
C GLY A 111 27.37 -18.94 -9.59
N ASP A 112 26.67 -18.04 -8.89
CA ASP A 112 27.09 -16.63 -8.71
C ASP A 112 27.69 -16.41 -7.30
N MET A 113 28.57 -17.32 -6.88
CA MET A 113 29.43 -17.15 -5.70
C MET A 113 30.89 -17.31 -6.14
N ASP A 114 31.32 -16.52 -7.11
CA ASP A 114 32.74 -16.32 -7.39
C ASP A 114 32.97 -14.80 -7.50
N ASP A 115 33.90 -14.32 -6.67
CA ASP A 115 34.42 -12.95 -6.53
C ASP A 115 33.38 -11.94 -5.97
N GLU A 116 33.56 -11.29 -4.82
CA GLU A 116 34.70 -10.44 -4.46
C GLU A 116 34.90 -10.44 -2.92
N ASP A 117 35.97 -11.08 -2.46
CA ASP A 117 36.75 -10.60 -1.31
C ASP A 117 37.76 -9.56 -1.85
N ASP A 118 38.24 -8.63 -1.03
CA ASP A 118 39.21 -7.55 -1.35
C ASP A 118 38.55 -6.28 -1.95
N THR A 119 38.53 -5.07 -1.36
CA THR A 119 39.34 -4.41 -0.33
C THR A 119 38.52 -3.30 0.35
N ASN A 120 38.52 -3.30 1.68
CA ASN A 120 38.38 -2.08 2.46
C ASN A 120 39.77 -1.42 2.49
N GLU A 121 39.97 -0.29 1.80
CA GLU A 121 40.82 0.85 2.21
C GLU A 121 41.03 1.89 1.10
N GLY A 122 40.72 3.16 1.42
CA GLY A 122 41.51 4.32 1.01
C GLY A 122 41.46 4.79 -0.45
N GLN A 123 40.62 5.81 -0.73
CA GLN A 123 41.14 6.99 -1.42
C GLN A 123 40.36 8.25 -1.06
N SER A 124 40.83 8.88 0.01
CA SER A 124 40.83 10.32 0.16
C SER A 124 41.60 10.98 -1.00
N GLU A 125 41.22 12.21 -1.32
CA GLU A 125 41.96 13.19 -2.13
C GLU A 125 41.86 13.04 -3.66
N LEU A 126 40.86 13.74 -4.23
CA LEU A 126 40.96 14.29 -5.59
C LEU A 126 40.66 15.79 -5.52
N PHE A 127 41.59 16.54 -4.94
CA PHE A 127 41.76 17.98 -5.11
C PHE A 127 43.16 18.25 -5.67
N GLU A 128 43.24 19.25 -6.55
CA GLU A 128 44.41 19.82 -7.27
C GLU A 128 44.87 19.02 -8.50
N ASP A 129 44.99 19.58 -9.71
CA ASP A 129 45.31 20.95 -10.15
C ASP A 129 44.38 21.44 -11.29
#